data_AF-M0EBE5-F1
#
_entry.id   AF-M0EBE5-F1
#
_cell.length_a   1.000
_cell.length_b   1.000
_cell.length_c   1.000
_cell.angle_alpha   90.00
_cell.angle_beta   90.00
_cell.angle_gamma   90.00
#
_symmetry.space_group_name_H-M   'P 1'
#
loop_
_entity.id
_entity.type
_entity.pdbx_description
1 polymer ?
#
loop_
_entity_poly.entity_id
_entity_poly.type
_entity_poly.pdbx_seq_one_letter_code
_entity_poly.pdbx_strand_id
1 'polypeptide(L)'
;MTDDGAGGGDGMGGGERGDDSGERPNGDSETVPLVVIDGDERVELDVERGRNLRRVLLDAGLSPYAPATRRLNCGGRGICATCGVRVREGPPAEHWHDRLADRFGYPRLSCQIPVDRPMTVGLVDKRVWGGRRSDTSDSGKDGWPDRSR
;
A
#
# COMPACT_ATOMS: atom_id res chain seq x y z
N MET A 1 -43.45 31.63 53.41
CA MET A 1 -43.77 30.83 54.59
C MET A 1 -43.25 29.43 54.32
N THR A 2 -42.20 29.05 55.06
CA THR A 2 -41.61 27.71 55.26
C THR A 2 -41.08 26.98 54.02
N ASP A 3 -39.90 26.36 53.99
CA ASP A 3 -39.05 25.87 55.07
C ASP A 3 -37.60 25.69 54.57
N ASP A 4 -36.67 25.88 55.50
CA ASP A 4 -35.25 25.58 55.43
C ASP A 4 -34.97 24.07 55.22
N GLY A 5 -33.82 23.76 54.63
CA GLY A 5 -33.38 22.37 54.48
C GLY A 5 -31.89 22.26 54.18
N ALA A 6 -31.05 22.63 55.16
CA ALA A 6 -29.63 22.30 55.18
C ALA A 6 -29.42 20.82 55.58
N GLY A 7 -28.49 20.13 54.91
CA GLY A 7 -28.05 18.79 55.28
C GLY A 7 -26.72 18.43 54.63
N GLY A 8 -25.65 18.49 55.42
CA GLY A 8 -24.29 18.18 55.02
C GLY A 8 -24.02 16.67 54.86
N GLY A 9 -22.83 16.38 54.33
CA GLY A 9 -22.29 15.02 54.23
C GLY A 9 -20.84 15.06 53.74
N ASP A 10 -19.93 14.99 54.69
CA ASP A 10 -18.50 14.78 54.50
C ASP A 10 -18.23 13.42 53.83
N GLY A 11 -17.21 13.33 52.97
CA GLY A 11 -16.85 12.07 52.32
C GLY A 11 -15.58 12.14 51.48
N MET A 12 -14.44 12.02 52.16
CA MET A 12 -13.14 11.73 51.56
C MET A 12 -13.20 10.41 50.77
N GLY A 13 -12.64 10.40 49.55
CA GLY A 13 -12.51 9.21 48.74
C GLY A 13 -11.41 9.37 47.70
N GLY A 14 -10.17 9.16 48.13
CA GLY A 14 -9.01 9.02 47.26
C GLY A 14 -9.21 7.90 46.24
N GLY A 15 -8.61 8.09 45.08
CA GLY A 15 -8.65 7.14 43.99
C GLY A 15 -7.77 7.62 42.86
N GLU A 16 -6.47 7.65 43.15
CA GLU A 16 -5.42 7.62 42.14
C GLU A 16 -5.77 6.55 41.10
N ARG A 17 -6.16 6.98 39.91
CA ARG A 17 -6.15 6.16 38.71
C ARG A 17 -5.12 6.87 37.84
N GLY A 18 -3.86 6.54 38.04
CA GLY A 18 -3.36 5.30 37.48
C GLY A 18 -2.89 5.70 36.09
N ASP A 19 -1.69 6.23 36.07
CA ASP A 19 -0.91 6.47 34.87
C ASP A 19 -0.78 5.14 34.14
N ASP A 20 -1.77 4.82 33.28
CA ASP A 20 -1.66 3.76 32.29
C ASP A 20 -0.77 4.29 31.17
N SER A 21 0.47 4.58 31.57
CA SER A 21 1.64 4.52 30.70
C SER A 21 1.81 3.04 30.36
N GLY A 22 0.86 2.51 29.57
CA GLY A 22 1.00 1.25 28.88
C GLY A 22 2.18 1.42 27.94
N GLU A 23 3.36 1.09 28.45
CA GLU A 23 4.57 0.82 27.70
C GLU A 23 4.15 -0.11 26.57
N ARG A 24 3.90 0.48 25.40
CA ARG A 24 3.58 -0.29 24.20
C ARG A 24 4.80 -1.17 24.01
N PRO A 25 4.67 -2.51 23.97
CA PRO A 25 5.82 -3.35 23.74
C PRO A 25 6.46 -2.83 22.45
N ASN A 26 7.71 -2.40 22.55
CA ASN A 26 8.58 -2.20 21.40
C ASN A 26 8.74 -3.60 20.80
N GLY A 27 7.72 -4.03 20.06
CA GLY A 27 7.77 -5.23 19.26
C GLY A 27 8.84 -4.93 18.25
N ASP A 28 9.96 -5.62 18.35
CA ASP A 28 11.02 -5.57 17.36
C ASP A 28 10.33 -5.70 15.99
N SER A 29 10.26 -4.58 15.26
CA SER A 29 9.55 -4.52 13.98
C SER A 29 10.31 -5.41 13.01
N GLU A 30 9.96 -6.68 12.95
CA GLU A 30 10.62 -7.65 12.09
C GLU A 30 10.49 -7.16 10.65
N THR A 31 11.62 -6.90 10.01
CA THR A 31 11.64 -6.49 8.61
C THR A 31 11.57 -7.72 7.71
N VAL A 32 10.94 -7.54 6.55
CA VAL A 32 10.93 -8.51 5.45
C VAL A 32 11.50 -7.85 4.19
N PRO A 33 12.31 -8.57 3.40
CA PRO A 33 12.88 -8.03 2.19
C PRO A 33 11.82 -7.85 1.09
N LEU A 34 11.80 -6.69 0.47
CA LEU A 34 11.00 -6.37 -0.70
C LEU A 34 11.92 -6.00 -1.86
N VAL A 35 11.77 -6.68 -2.99
CA VAL A 35 12.45 -6.35 -4.24
C VAL A 35 11.48 -5.65 -5.19
N VAL A 36 11.86 -4.48 -5.68
CA VAL A 36 11.09 -3.70 -6.64
C VAL A 36 11.87 -3.60 -7.96
N ILE A 37 11.21 -3.98 -9.06
CA ILE A 37 11.75 -3.88 -10.42
C ILE A 37 11.09 -2.70 -11.13
N ASP A 38 11.87 -1.70 -11.56
CA ASP A 38 11.43 -0.54 -12.34
C ASP A 38 12.20 -0.47 -13.66
N GLY A 39 11.62 -1.01 -14.74
CA GLY A 39 12.35 -1.23 -15.98
C GLY A 39 13.48 -2.23 -15.77
N ASP A 40 14.72 -1.80 -15.98
CA ASP A 40 15.94 -2.58 -15.77
C ASP A 40 16.55 -2.39 -14.37
N GLU A 41 16.00 -1.47 -13.57
CA GLU A 41 16.48 -1.20 -12.21
C GLU A 41 15.86 -2.18 -11.21
N ARG A 42 16.69 -2.65 -10.27
CA ARG A 42 16.29 -3.47 -9.12
C ARG A 42 16.63 -2.73 -7.84
N VAL A 43 15.63 -2.50 -6.99
CA VAL A 43 15.79 -1.86 -5.68
C VAL A 43 15.37 -2.83 -4.60
N GLU A 44 16.19 -2.99 -3.56
CA GLU A 44 15.93 -3.85 -2.41
C GLU A 44 15.63 -2.98 -1.18
N LEU A 45 14.56 -3.33 -0.46
CA LEU A 45 14.08 -2.59 0.69
C LEU A 45 13.85 -3.54 1.86
N ASP A 46 14.30 -3.16 3.05
CA ASP A 46 13.88 -3.79 4.30
C ASP A 46 12.61 -3.11 4.80
N VAL A 47 11.50 -3.85 4.81
CA VAL A 47 10.18 -3.31 5.07
C VAL A 47 9.66 -3.90 6.36
N GLU A 48 9.22 -3.05 7.29
CA GLU A 48 8.49 -3.52 8.47
C GLU A 48 7.30 -4.38 8.06
N ARG A 49 7.26 -5.60 8.61
CA ARG A 49 6.26 -6.61 8.27
C ARG A 49 4.84 -6.07 8.44
N GLY A 50 3.99 -6.34 7.44
CA GLY A 50 2.59 -5.96 7.40
C GLY A 50 2.33 -4.56 6.83
N ARG A 51 3.38 -3.77 6.54
CA ARG A 51 3.19 -2.47 5.90
C ARG A 51 2.50 -2.58 4.55
N ASN A 52 1.69 -1.58 4.23
CA ASN A 52 0.98 -1.52 2.95
C ASN A 52 1.94 -1.24 1.79
N LEU A 53 1.93 -2.08 0.76
CA LEU A 53 2.88 -2.00 -0.36
C LEU A 53 2.83 -0.65 -1.07
N ARG A 54 1.64 -0.09 -1.36
CA ARG A 54 1.53 1.25 -1.97
C ARG A 54 2.25 2.31 -1.13
N ARG A 55 2.10 2.28 0.19
CA ARG A 55 2.74 3.27 1.07
C ARG A 55 4.26 3.10 1.04
N VAL A 56 4.76 1.88 1.18
CA VAL A 56 6.19 1.55 1.05
C VAL A 56 6.78 2.10 -0.25
N LEU A 57 6.11 1.82 -1.37
CA LEU A 57 6.55 2.30 -2.69
C LEU A 57 6.57 3.83 -2.77
N LEU A 58 5.56 4.52 -2.23
CA LEU A 58 5.54 5.99 -2.23
C LEU A 58 6.60 6.60 -1.32
N ASP A 59 6.81 6.04 -0.14
CA ASP A 59 7.81 6.51 0.83
C ASP A 59 9.23 6.34 0.27
N ALA A 60 9.48 5.28 -0.49
CA ALA A 60 10.75 5.03 -1.18
C ALA A 60 10.90 5.79 -2.52
N GLY A 61 9.93 6.61 -2.92
CA GLY A 61 9.94 7.32 -4.21
C GLY A 61 9.65 6.45 -5.44
N LEU A 62 9.38 5.16 -5.27
CA LEU A 62 9.08 4.15 -6.29
C LEU A 62 7.60 4.12 -6.66
N SER A 63 7.08 5.26 -7.14
CA SER A 63 5.63 5.42 -7.32
C SER A 63 5.00 4.39 -8.27
N PRO A 64 3.91 3.69 -7.87
CA PRO A 64 3.15 2.80 -8.76
C PRO A 64 2.25 3.57 -9.74
N TYR A 65 2.28 4.91 -9.70
CA TYR A 65 1.43 5.78 -10.51
C TYR A 65 2.16 6.34 -11.73
N ALA A 66 1.46 6.37 -12.86
CA ALA A 66 1.79 7.27 -13.95
C ALA A 66 1.64 8.74 -13.50
N PRO A 67 2.32 9.70 -14.17
CA PRO A 67 2.30 11.11 -13.74
C PRO A 67 0.90 11.69 -13.53
N ALA A 68 -0.04 11.40 -14.43
CA ALA A 68 -1.43 11.86 -14.32
C ALA A 68 -2.19 11.24 -13.13
N THR A 69 -1.97 9.95 -12.86
CA THR A 69 -2.69 9.23 -11.81
C THR A 69 -2.13 9.47 -10.41
N ARG A 70 -0.99 10.17 -10.26
CA ARG A 70 -0.51 10.64 -8.95
C ARG A 70 -1.50 11.57 -8.25
N ARG A 71 -2.23 12.38 -9.01
CA ARG A 71 -3.29 13.27 -8.48
C ARG A 71 -4.69 12.69 -8.69
N LEU A 72 -4.87 11.89 -9.74
CA LEU A 72 -6.13 11.20 -10.05
C LEU A 72 -6.09 9.75 -9.56
N ASN A 73 -6.21 9.55 -8.25
CA ASN A 73 -6.34 8.22 -7.65
C ASN A 73 -7.29 8.21 -6.46
N CYS A 74 -7.76 7.03 -6.08
CA CYS A 74 -8.69 6.85 -4.96
C CYS A 74 -8.03 6.93 -3.58
N GLY A 75 -6.74 7.27 -3.47
CA GLY A 75 -6.01 7.33 -2.20
C GLY A 75 -5.75 5.97 -1.55
N GLY A 76 -5.97 4.86 -2.26
CA GLY A 76 -5.75 3.51 -1.73
C GLY A 76 -7.02 2.76 -1.30
N ARG A 77 -8.20 3.22 -1.72
CA ARG A 77 -9.51 2.58 -1.45
C ARG A 77 -9.79 1.34 -2.30
N GLY A 78 -8.89 0.95 -3.20
CA GLY A 78 -9.05 -0.24 -4.03
C GLY A 78 -10.02 -0.12 -5.21
N ILE A 79 -10.50 1.08 -5.56
CA ILE A 79 -11.59 1.26 -6.54
C ILE A 79 -11.19 1.86 -7.89
N CYS A 80 -9.95 2.33 -8.05
CA CYS A 80 -9.54 3.06 -9.28
C CYS A 80 -8.55 2.30 -10.17
N ALA A 81 -8.05 1.14 -9.76
CA ALA A 81 -7.04 0.35 -10.47
C ALA A 81 -5.69 1.03 -10.80
N THR A 82 -5.48 2.31 -10.45
CA THR A 82 -4.30 3.06 -10.89
C THR A 82 -3.01 2.76 -10.11
N CYS A 83 -3.07 1.96 -9.04
CA CYS A 83 -1.91 1.56 -8.22
C CYS A 83 -1.44 0.12 -8.54
N GLY A 84 -1.70 -0.33 -9.77
CA GLY A 84 -1.38 -1.67 -10.24
C GLY A 84 0.13 -1.96 -10.20
N VAL A 85 0.49 -3.11 -9.64
CA VAL A 85 1.86 -3.67 -9.66
C VAL A 85 1.80 -5.12 -10.10
N ARG A 86 2.86 -5.62 -10.74
CA ARG A 86 2.99 -7.05 -11.05
C ARG A 86 3.69 -7.75 -9.90
N VAL A 87 3.00 -8.65 -9.21
CA VAL A 87 3.64 -9.50 -8.20
C VAL A 87 4.27 -10.67 -8.93
N ARG A 88 5.60 -10.81 -8.86
CA ARG A 88 6.35 -11.92 -9.47
C ARG A 88 6.48 -13.09 -8.50
N GLU A 89 6.77 -12.75 -7.24
CA GLU A 89 6.87 -13.66 -6.10
C GLU A 89 6.21 -12.95 -4.91
N GLY A 90 5.36 -13.63 -4.15
CA GLY A 90 4.67 -13.00 -3.02
C GLY A 90 3.42 -13.74 -2.54
N PRO A 91 2.59 -13.07 -1.70
CA PRO A 91 1.36 -13.64 -1.14
C PRO A 91 0.42 -14.18 -2.23
N PRO A 92 -0.30 -15.29 -1.99
CA PRO A 92 -1.35 -15.73 -2.91
C PRO A 92 -2.42 -14.65 -3.10
N ALA A 93 -3.05 -14.65 -4.28
CA ALA A 93 -4.12 -13.74 -4.67
C ALA A 93 -5.45 -14.09 -3.96
N GLU A 94 -5.60 -13.72 -2.69
CA GLU A 94 -6.81 -14.09 -1.92
C GLU A 94 -8.01 -13.17 -2.17
N HIS A 95 -7.78 -11.91 -2.55
CA HIS A 95 -8.84 -10.92 -2.81
C HIS A 95 -9.51 -11.16 -4.18
N TRP A 96 -10.83 -10.94 -4.30
CA TRP A 96 -11.60 -11.28 -5.50
C TRP A 96 -11.11 -10.57 -6.80
N HIS A 97 -10.51 -9.39 -6.67
CA HIS A 97 -9.82 -8.70 -7.78
C HIS A 97 -8.48 -9.36 -8.15
N ASP A 98 -7.77 -9.91 -7.17
CA ASP A 98 -6.49 -10.56 -7.39
C ASP A 98 -6.66 -11.90 -8.13
N ARG A 99 -7.79 -12.59 -7.99
CA ARG A 99 -8.09 -13.82 -8.76
C ARG A 99 -8.23 -13.55 -10.27
N LEU A 100 -8.69 -12.35 -10.66
CA LEU A 100 -8.73 -11.94 -12.06
C LEU A 100 -7.33 -11.56 -12.57
N ALA A 101 -6.53 -10.94 -11.71
CA ALA A 101 -5.12 -10.63 -11.97
C ALA A 101 -4.27 -11.89 -12.20
N ASP A 102 -4.39 -12.90 -11.34
CA ASP A 102 -3.67 -14.17 -11.49
C ASP A 102 -4.13 -14.97 -12.72
N ARG A 103 -5.42 -14.93 -13.07
CA ARG A 103 -5.96 -15.69 -14.21
C ARG A 103 -5.66 -15.06 -15.58
N PHE A 104 -5.52 -13.74 -15.65
CA PHE A 104 -5.41 -13.00 -16.91
C PHE A 104 -4.15 -12.12 -17.01
N GLY A 105 -3.26 -12.16 -16.01
CA GLY A 105 -2.02 -11.37 -15.97
C GLY A 105 -2.20 -9.88 -15.70
N TYR A 106 -3.33 -9.47 -15.09
CA TYR A 106 -3.54 -8.07 -14.72
C TYR A 106 -2.69 -7.68 -13.49
N PRO A 107 -2.25 -6.41 -13.39
CA PRO A 107 -1.59 -5.93 -12.19
C PRO A 107 -2.49 -6.01 -10.95
N ARG A 108 -1.93 -6.43 -9.80
CA ARG A 108 -2.60 -6.40 -8.50
C ARG A 108 -2.56 -5.01 -7.89
N LEU A 109 -3.52 -4.68 -7.04
CA LEU A 109 -3.61 -3.36 -6.43
C LEU A 109 -2.64 -3.25 -5.26
N SER A 110 -1.51 -2.55 -5.43
CA SER A 110 -0.53 -2.36 -4.34
C SER A 110 -1.14 -1.76 -3.07
N CYS A 111 -2.26 -1.03 -3.17
CA CYS A 111 -2.95 -0.50 -2.00
C CYS A 111 -3.72 -1.55 -1.19
N GLN A 112 -3.86 -2.78 -1.68
CA GLN A 112 -4.56 -3.89 -1.00
C GLN A 112 -3.60 -5.02 -0.60
N ILE A 113 -2.29 -4.84 -0.79
CA ILE A 113 -1.28 -5.87 -0.51
C ILE A 113 -0.48 -5.46 0.74
N PRO A 114 -0.51 -6.25 1.83
CA PRO A 114 0.45 -6.13 2.91
C PRO A 114 1.78 -6.79 2.53
N VAL A 115 2.90 -6.19 2.93
CA VAL A 115 4.25 -6.76 2.80
C VAL A 115 4.53 -7.54 4.08
N ASP A 116 3.98 -8.74 4.18
CA ASP A 116 4.07 -9.59 5.39
C ASP A 116 5.13 -10.71 5.27
N ARG A 117 5.69 -10.90 4.08
CA ARG A 117 6.69 -11.90 3.72
C ARG A 117 7.58 -11.39 2.59
N PRO A 118 8.75 -12.02 2.35
CA PRO A 118 9.59 -11.70 1.21
C PRO A 118 8.79 -11.67 -0.09
N MET A 119 8.96 -10.62 -0.89
CA MET A 119 8.25 -10.52 -2.17
C MET A 119 9.00 -9.70 -3.22
N THR A 120 8.71 -10.01 -4.49
CA THR A 120 9.27 -9.33 -5.67
C THR A 120 8.14 -8.74 -6.49
N VAL A 121 8.17 -7.44 -6.73
CA VAL A 121 7.15 -6.72 -7.53
C VAL A 121 7.77 -5.93 -8.67
N GLY A 122 7.06 -5.82 -9.78
CA GLY A 122 7.41 -4.97 -10.91
C GLY A 122 6.46 -3.78 -11.04
N LEU A 123 7.02 -2.58 -11.21
CA LEU A 123 6.25 -1.41 -11.61
C LEU A 123 5.82 -1.55 -13.07
N VAL A 124 4.58 -1.17 -13.37
CA VAL A 124 4.06 -1.19 -14.75
C VAL A 124 4.60 0.02 -15.51
N ASP A 125 4.94 -0.14 -16.78
CA ASP A 125 5.52 0.93 -17.60
C ASP A 125 4.67 2.21 -17.54
N LYS A 126 5.30 3.27 -17.03
CA LYS A 126 4.74 4.60 -16.81
C LYS A 126 4.37 5.30 -18.13
N ARG A 127 4.79 4.77 -19.29
CA ARG A 127 4.54 5.30 -20.65
C ARG A 127 3.20 4.86 -21.25
N VAL A 128 2.70 3.68 -20.92
CA VAL A 128 1.45 3.13 -21.50
C VAL A 128 0.21 3.94 -21.06
N TRP A 129 0.33 4.78 -20.04
CA TRP A 129 -0.76 5.65 -19.54
C TRP A 129 -0.40 7.14 -19.49
N GLY A 130 0.74 7.55 -20.05
CA GLY A 130 1.27 8.91 -19.87
C GLY A 130 2.09 9.49 -21.02
N GLY A 131 2.13 8.83 -22.18
CA GLY A 131 2.82 9.36 -23.35
C GLY A 131 1.90 10.17 -24.26
N ARG A 132 1.68 11.46 -23.97
CA ARG A 132 1.41 12.39 -25.08
C ARG A 132 2.76 12.66 -25.73
N ARG A 133 3.06 11.95 -26.82
CA ARG A 133 4.13 12.32 -27.74
C ARG A 133 3.77 13.70 -28.29
N SER A 134 4.67 14.68 -28.16
CA SER A 134 4.74 15.73 -29.16
C SER A 134 5.29 15.06 -30.41
N ASP A 135 4.43 14.81 -31.39
CA ASP A 135 4.83 14.26 -32.68
C ASP A 135 5.84 15.18 -33.35
N THR A 136 7.03 14.63 -33.59
CA THR A 136 7.60 14.63 -34.93
C THR A 136 8.16 13.23 -35.17
N SER A 137 7.38 12.44 -35.91
CA SER A 137 7.69 11.22 -36.68
C SER A 137 8.88 10.35 -36.25
N ASP A 138 8.64 9.06 -35.98
CA ASP A 138 8.90 7.99 -36.95
C ASP A 138 8.54 6.60 -36.37
N SER A 139 8.24 5.67 -37.27
CA SER A 139 7.59 4.37 -37.09
C SER A 139 8.54 3.27 -36.57
N GLY A 140 8.04 2.27 -35.83
CA GLY A 140 8.88 1.09 -35.54
C GLY A 140 8.32 0.03 -34.59
N LYS A 141 7.47 -0.85 -35.12
CA LYS A 141 7.33 -2.31 -34.84
C LYS A 141 7.35 -2.79 -33.39
N ASP A 142 6.15 -2.99 -32.86
CA ASP A 142 5.80 -3.90 -31.78
C ASP A 142 6.00 -5.37 -32.20
N GLY A 143 6.92 -6.06 -31.56
CA GLY A 143 7.15 -7.49 -31.72
C GLY A 143 7.33 -8.17 -30.37
N TRP A 144 6.34 -8.92 -29.93
CA TRP A 144 6.56 -10.03 -28.98
C TRP A 144 5.67 -11.22 -29.36
N PRO A 145 6.22 -12.45 -29.42
CA PRO A 145 5.51 -13.62 -29.95
C PRO A 145 4.47 -14.21 -28.99
N ASP A 146 3.40 -14.71 -29.60
CA ASP A 146 2.45 -15.69 -29.09
C ASP A 146 3.19 -16.92 -28.52
N ARG A 147 2.81 -17.34 -27.32
CA ARG A 147 3.22 -18.62 -26.73
C ARG A 147 2.01 -19.29 -26.08
N SER A 148 1.10 -19.72 -26.94
CA SER A 148 0.27 -20.88 -26.72
C SER A 148 1.11 -22.16 -26.89
N ARG A 149 1.33 -22.88 -25.79
CA ARG A 149 1.48 -24.35 -25.70
C ARG A 149 1.54 -24.79 -24.25
#